data_AF-A0A970XT92-F1
#
_entry.id   AF-A0A970XT92-F1
#
_cell.length_a   1.000
_cell.length_b   1.000
_cell.length_c   1.000
_cell.angle_alpha   90.00
_cell.angle_beta   90.00
_cell.angle_gamma   90.00
#
_symmetry.space_group_name_H-M   'P 1'
#
loop_
_entity.id
_entity.type
_entity.pdbx_description
1 polymer ?
#
loop_
_entity_poly.entity_id
_entity_poly.type
_entity_poly.pdbx_seq_one_letter_code
_entity_poly.pdbx_strand_id
1 'polypeptide(L)'
;MRPVAPHGPRMRGARLLATAALAALVLTGCAGLDGATSASEPPLPLLTDTIDAAGVDPTPAAQASLAETALEVLDGIPVADRTEWDGYFDRAGSFGEGWADLDGDGCNTRQETLADDLDEVRFHRDGCRVDRGVLDDPYSGERVEFTRGQGTSELVQIDHVVALYNAWRTGAQELGFDERVELANDPLNLQATVGWVNDDKGSQDASQWLPPNEAYHCTYVARQIAVKASYGLWVTPAEDDAMREVLATCQ
;
A
#
# COMPACT_ATOMS: atom_id res chain seq x y z
N MET A 1 -38.60 39.23 -11.45
CA MET A 1 -39.87 39.27 -10.70
C MET A 1 -40.54 37.91 -10.81
N ARG A 2 -40.78 37.30 -9.65
CA ARG A 2 -41.53 36.06 -9.34
C ARG A 2 -42.99 36.14 -9.88
N PRO A 3 -43.75 35.05 -10.10
CA PRO A 3 -44.05 34.11 -9.02
C PRO A 3 -44.28 32.61 -9.33
N VAL A 4 -43.93 31.84 -8.30
CA VAL A 4 -44.46 30.53 -7.91
C VAL A 4 -45.88 30.68 -7.38
N ALA A 5 -46.79 29.74 -7.69
CA ALA A 5 -47.96 29.35 -6.88
C ALA A 5 -48.68 28.13 -7.54
N PRO A 6 -49.66 27.44 -6.88
CA PRO A 6 -49.53 26.69 -5.63
C PRO A 6 -50.26 25.30 -5.64
N HIS A 7 -50.28 24.70 -4.46
CA HIS A 7 -50.71 23.38 -3.93
C HIS A 7 -52.01 22.65 -4.37
N GLY A 8 -51.91 21.30 -4.29
CA GLY A 8 -52.87 20.36 -3.66
C GLY A 8 -54.03 19.85 -4.53
N PRO A 9 -54.75 18.75 -4.17
CA PRO A 9 -54.75 17.99 -2.91
C PRO A 9 -54.56 16.46 -3.06
N ARG A 10 -54.32 15.80 -1.92
CA ARG A 10 -54.53 14.35 -1.70
C ARG A 10 -56.03 14.07 -1.59
N MET A 11 -56.53 12.93 -2.13
CA MET A 11 -57.36 11.95 -1.39
C MET A 11 -57.90 10.79 -2.28
N ARG A 12 -57.74 9.58 -1.71
CA ARG A 12 -58.70 8.47 -1.58
C ARG A 12 -59.24 7.76 -2.84
N GLY A 13 -58.72 6.56 -3.06
CA GLY A 13 -59.47 5.41 -3.55
C GLY A 13 -59.42 4.29 -2.49
N ALA A 14 -60.58 3.88 -1.99
CA ALA A 14 -60.76 2.88 -0.95
C ALA A 14 -61.15 1.51 -1.56
N ARG A 15 -61.13 0.48 -0.69
CA ARG A 15 -61.82 -0.83 -0.76
C ARG A 15 -60.99 -1.95 -1.44
N LEU A 16 -60.90 -3.19 -0.97
CA LEU A 16 -61.73 -4.00 -0.06
C LEU A 16 -60.92 -5.17 0.58
N LEU A 17 -61.46 -5.62 1.71
CA LEU A 17 -61.23 -6.77 2.60
C LEU A 17 -60.78 -8.13 2.01
N ALA A 18 -60.00 -8.88 2.81
CA ALA A 18 -60.09 -10.33 3.17
C ALA A 18 -58.68 -10.86 3.48
N THR A 19 -58.34 -11.67 4.49
CA THR A 19 -59.05 -12.42 5.53
C THR A 19 -57.96 -12.86 6.52
N ALA A 20 -58.29 -12.89 7.81
CA ALA A 20 -57.42 -13.43 8.86
C ALA A 20 -57.32 -14.96 8.78
N ALA A 21 -56.12 -15.50 9.00
CA ALA A 21 -55.94 -16.87 9.47
C ALA A 21 -54.78 -16.88 10.49
N LEU A 22 -55.15 -16.88 11.78
CA LEU A 22 -54.25 -17.27 12.86
C LEU A 22 -54.13 -18.80 12.82
N ALA A 23 -52.91 -19.32 12.71
CA ALA A 23 -52.58 -20.68 13.10
C ALA A 23 -51.30 -20.62 13.95
N ALA A 24 -51.47 -20.85 15.25
CA ALA A 24 -50.39 -21.16 16.16
C ALA A 24 -50.46 -22.65 16.49
N LEU A 25 -49.38 -23.41 16.30
CA LEU A 25 -49.08 -24.62 17.09
C LEU A 25 -47.58 -25.04 16.99
N VAL A 26 -46.83 -24.66 18.02
CA VAL A 26 -45.94 -25.48 18.89
C VAL A 26 -44.90 -26.47 18.31
N LEU A 27 -43.62 -26.10 18.54
CA LEU A 27 -42.40 -26.85 18.95
C LEU A 27 -42.03 -28.21 18.31
N THR A 28 -40.86 -28.26 17.67
CA THR A 28 -39.84 -29.32 17.84
C THR A 28 -38.48 -28.85 17.30
N GLY A 29 -37.41 -29.08 18.06
CA GLY A 29 -36.06 -28.57 17.79
C GLY A 29 -35.19 -29.45 16.88
N CYS A 30 -33.90 -29.08 16.88
CA CYS A 30 -32.72 -29.67 16.24
C CYS A 30 -32.41 -29.17 14.82
N ALA A 31 -31.44 -28.27 14.71
CA ALA A 31 -30.06 -28.59 14.30
C ALA A 31 -29.29 -27.28 14.12
N GLY A 32 -28.03 -27.26 14.58
CA GLY A 32 -27.18 -26.07 14.62
C GLY A 32 -27.05 -25.37 13.27
N LEU A 33 -27.17 -24.05 13.31
CA LEU A 33 -26.64 -23.14 12.29
C LEU A 33 -25.38 -22.47 12.84
N ASP A 34 -24.53 -23.21 13.54
CA ASP A 34 -23.17 -22.77 13.87
C ASP A 34 -22.24 -23.35 12.81
N GLY A 35 -22.28 -22.70 11.66
CA GLY A 35 -21.49 -23.02 10.49
C GLY A 35 -21.46 -21.83 9.56
N ALA A 36 -21.34 -20.62 10.12
CA ALA A 36 -20.75 -19.54 9.36
C ALA A 36 -19.30 -19.96 9.12
N THR A 37 -19.06 -20.58 7.97
CA THR A 37 -17.72 -20.62 7.39
C THR A 37 -17.31 -19.16 7.25
N SER A 38 -16.55 -18.64 8.22
CA SER A 38 -15.84 -17.37 8.01
C SER A 38 -15.04 -17.58 6.73
N ALA A 39 -15.46 -16.93 5.65
CA ALA A 39 -14.61 -16.85 4.48
C ALA A 39 -13.30 -16.25 4.97
N SER A 40 -12.19 -16.98 4.80
CA SER A 40 -10.87 -16.44 5.07
C SER A 40 -10.75 -15.14 4.29
N GLU A 41 -10.34 -14.08 4.95
CA GLU A 41 -10.07 -12.82 4.29
C GLU A 41 -9.04 -13.04 3.17
N PRO A 42 -9.15 -12.40 2.00
CA PRO A 42 -8.15 -12.54 0.96
C PRO A 42 -6.76 -12.14 1.50
N PRO A 43 -5.68 -12.86 1.12
CA PRO A 43 -4.39 -12.72 1.78
C PRO A 43 -3.70 -11.37 1.52
N LEU A 44 -3.96 -10.72 0.38
CA LEU A 44 -3.34 -9.44 0.05
C LEU A 44 -3.85 -8.25 0.91
N PRO A 45 -5.16 -8.03 1.08
CA PRO A 45 -5.68 -7.07 2.06
C PRO A 45 -5.15 -7.31 3.49
N LEU A 46 -5.07 -8.58 3.91
CA LEU A 46 -4.51 -8.92 5.22
C LEU A 46 -3.01 -8.58 5.30
N LEU A 47 -2.27 -8.77 4.22
CA LEU A 47 -0.85 -8.41 4.15
C LEU A 47 -0.65 -6.90 4.29
N THR A 48 -1.46 -6.09 3.61
CA THR A 48 -1.37 -4.62 3.73
C THR A 48 -1.68 -4.16 5.16
N ASP A 49 -2.74 -4.70 5.77
CA ASP A 49 -3.11 -4.36 7.15
C ASP A 49 -2.03 -4.76 8.18
N THR A 50 -1.36 -5.90 7.95
CA THR A 50 -0.28 -6.38 8.84
C THR A 50 1.00 -5.58 8.66
N ILE A 51 1.31 -5.08 7.46
CA ILE A 51 2.42 -4.14 7.22
C ILE A 51 2.21 -2.85 8.01
N ASP A 52 1.01 -2.27 7.92
CA ASP A 52 0.67 -1.02 8.62
C ASP A 52 0.75 -1.19 10.15
N ALA A 53 0.35 -2.36 10.65
CA ALA A 53 0.41 -2.67 12.08
C ALA A 53 1.84 -3.00 12.58
N ALA A 54 2.74 -3.48 11.72
CA ALA A 54 4.09 -3.89 12.10
C ALA A 54 4.98 -2.69 12.46
N GLY A 55 4.84 -1.57 11.73
CA GLY A 55 5.67 -0.38 11.94
C GLY A 55 7.17 -0.62 11.70
N VAL A 56 8.01 0.18 12.35
CA VAL A 56 9.48 0.21 12.14
C VAL A 56 10.22 -0.88 12.94
N ASP A 57 9.69 -1.31 14.07
CA ASP A 57 10.30 -2.34 14.94
C ASP A 57 9.22 -3.32 15.47
N PRO A 58 8.72 -4.22 14.60
CA PRO A 58 7.67 -5.16 14.96
C PRO A 58 8.14 -6.18 15.99
N THR A 59 7.25 -6.51 16.93
CA THR A 59 7.50 -7.59 17.88
C THR A 59 7.74 -8.92 17.17
N PRO A 60 8.49 -9.85 17.77
CA PRO A 60 8.73 -11.19 17.24
C PRO A 60 7.45 -11.90 16.71
N ALA A 61 6.40 -11.94 17.53
CA ALA A 61 5.12 -12.53 17.15
C ALA A 61 4.43 -11.82 15.96
N ALA A 62 4.58 -10.50 15.84
CA ALA A 62 4.06 -9.75 14.71
C ALA A 62 4.85 -10.05 13.43
N GLN A 63 6.18 -10.19 13.52
CA GLN A 63 7.02 -10.59 12.39
C GLN A 63 6.67 -11.98 11.88
N ALA A 64 6.44 -12.94 12.78
CA ALA A 64 6.03 -14.29 12.41
C ALA A 64 4.68 -14.29 11.66
N SER A 65 3.68 -13.55 12.16
CA SER A 65 2.38 -13.42 11.50
C SER A 65 2.48 -12.75 10.14
N LEU A 66 3.26 -11.67 10.04
CA LEU A 66 3.51 -10.96 8.79
C LEU A 66 4.17 -11.88 7.76
N ALA A 67 5.15 -12.68 8.19
CA ALA A 67 5.85 -13.59 7.30
C ALA A 67 4.97 -14.73 6.78
N GLU A 68 4.10 -15.28 7.62
CA GLU A 68 3.11 -16.28 7.20
C GLU A 68 2.20 -15.73 6.08
N THR A 69 1.63 -14.55 6.29
CA THR A 69 0.76 -13.90 5.28
C THR A 69 1.54 -13.51 4.02
N ALA A 70 2.78 -13.00 4.17
CA ALA A 70 3.62 -12.63 3.04
C ALA A 70 3.99 -13.84 2.18
N LEU A 71 4.29 -15.00 2.78
CA LEU A 71 4.56 -16.24 2.06
C LEU A 71 3.32 -16.71 1.27
N GLU A 72 2.12 -16.62 1.86
CA GLU A 72 0.88 -16.98 1.17
C GLU A 72 0.64 -16.09 -0.07
N VAL A 73 0.91 -14.79 0.04
CA VAL A 73 0.81 -13.87 -1.11
C VAL A 73 1.91 -14.16 -2.15
N LEU A 74 3.15 -14.39 -1.71
CA LEU A 74 4.28 -14.68 -2.60
C LEU A 74 4.06 -15.95 -3.43
N ASP A 75 3.43 -16.99 -2.87
CA ASP A 75 3.07 -18.21 -3.61
C ASP A 75 2.10 -17.95 -4.79
N GLY A 76 1.40 -16.82 -4.78
CA GLY A 76 0.53 -16.37 -5.87
C GLY A 76 1.21 -15.49 -6.92
N ILE A 77 2.44 -15.01 -6.67
CA ILE A 77 3.16 -14.13 -7.59
C ILE A 77 3.87 -14.98 -8.65
N PRO A 78 3.73 -14.67 -9.97
CA PRO A 78 4.49 -15.37 -11.00
C PRO A 78 6.00 -15.23 -10.80
N VAL A 79 6.75 -16.27 -11.15
CA VAL A 79 8.21 -16.25 -11.16
C VAL A 79 8.70 -16.27 -12.61
N ALA A 80 9.43 -15.23 -13.02
CA ALA A 80 9.96 -15.11 -14.38
C ALA A 80 11.25 -14.26 -14.40
N ASP A 81 12.08 -14.46 -15.42
CA ASP A 81 13.27 -13.61 -15.61
C ASP A 81 12.90 -12.14 -15.83
N ARG A 82 13.82 -11.24 -15.48
CA ARG A 82 13.68 -9.82 -15.83
C ARG A 82 13.63 -9.69 -17.35
N THR A 83 12.77 -8.83 -17.87
CA THR A 83 12.78 -8.53 -19.30
C THR A 83 14.15 -7.97 -19.71
N GLU A 84 14.63 -8.43 -20.87
CA GLU A 84 15.81 -7.86 -21.52
C GLU A 84 15.52 -6.42 -21.96
N TRP A 85 16.55 -5.59 -21.99
CA TRP A 85 16.37 -4.17 -22.26
C TRP A 85 17.50 -3.60 -23.11
N ASP A 86 17.13 -2.79 -24.10
CA ASP A 86 17.98 -2.40 -25.24
C ASP A 86 18.36 -0.90 -25.30
N GLY A 87 17.97 -0.06 -24.33
CA GLY A 87 18.44 1.34 -24.22
C GLY A 87 17.54 2.27 -23.40
N TYR A 88 18.01 3.48 -23.05
CA TYR A 88 17.42 4.54 -22.17
C TYR A 88 16.01 4.37 -21.55
N PHE A 89 15.91 4.50 -20.21
CA PHE A 89 14.66 4.29 -19.45
C PHE A 89 14.06 5.65 -19.18
N ASP A 90 13.04 6.01 -19.96
CA ASP A 90 12.30 7.24 -19.74
C ASP A 90 11.33 7.05 -18.57
N ARG A 91 11.84 7.28 -17.36
CA ARG A 91 11.05 7.22 -16.13
C ARG A 91 9.82 8.11 -16.21
N ALA A 92 9.98 9.34 -16.69
CA ALA A 92 8.89 10.31 -16.75
C ALA A 92 7.83 9.91 -17.79
N GLY A 93 8.27 9.49 -18.98
CA GLY A 93 7.38 8.98 -20.02
C GLY A 93 6.69 7.66 -19.66
N SER A 94 7.27 6.88 -18.74
CA SER A 94 6.71 5.59 -18.31
C SER A 94 5.78 5.71 -17.10
N PHE A 95 6.13 6.53 -16.11
CA PHE A 95 5.46 6.59 -14.80
C PHE A 95 4.89 7.98 -14.44
N GLY A 96 4.93 8.95 -15.35
CA GLY A 96 4.51 10.33 -15.11
C GLY A 96 5.66 11.23 -14.62
N GLU A 97 5.41 12.55 -14.60
CA GLU A 97 6.46 13.57 -14.34
C GLU A 97 6.97 13.62 -12.88
N GLY A 98 6.55 12.69 -12.03
CA GLY A 98 6.98 12.56 -10.64
C GLY A 98 5.79 12.42 -9.70
N TRP A 99 5.83 13.19 -8.61
CA TRP A 99 4.83 13.16 -7.55
C TRP A 99 3.53 13.81 -8.02
N ALA A 100 2.51 12.97 -8.25
CA ALA A 100 1.17 13.37 -8.62
C ALA A 100 0.37 13.83 -7.39
N ASP A 101 -0.71 14.54 -7.66
CA ASP A 101 -1.79 14.84 -6.71
C ASP A 101 -3.00 14.06 -7.25
N LEU A 102 -3.12 12.80 -6.81
CA LEU A 102 -4.07 11.85 -7.39
C LEU A 102 -5.51 12.08 -6.94
N ASP A 103 -5.70 12.64 -5.73
CA ASP A 103 -7.02 12.91 -5.18
C ASP A 103 -7.50 14.35 -5.40
N GLY A 104 -6.60 15.24 -5.85
CA GLY A 104 -6.89 16.61 -6.21
C GLY A 104 -7.07 17.54 -5.00
N ASP A 105 -6.54 17.17 -3.84
CA ASP A 105 -6.65 17.97 -2.62
C ASP A 105 -5.64 19.15 -2.55
N GLY A 106 -4.68 19.17 -3.49
CA GLY A 106 -3.62 20.18 -3.58
C GLY A 106 -2.28 19.74 -2.96
N CYS A 107 -2.21 18.54 -2.40
CA CYS A 107 -1.02 17.86 -1.95
C CYS A 107 -0.55 16.81 -2.96
N ASN A 108 0.75 16.86 -3.28
CA ASN A 108 1.32 15.76 -4.03
C ASN A 108 1.78 14.65 -3.09
N THR A 109 1.89 13.44 -3.64
CA THR A 109 2.29 12.23 -2.94
C THR A 109 3.59 12.35 -2.16
N ARG A 110 4.53 13.19 -2.58
CA ARG A 110 5.72 13.49 -1.76
C ARG A 110 5.36 14.18 -0.46
N GLN A 111 4.47 15.18 -0.47
CA GLN A 111 4.07 15.84 0.77
C GLN A 111 3.26 14.92 1.67
N GLU A 112 2.41 14.08 1.07
CA GLU A 112 1.62 13.09 1.79
C GLU A 112 2.53 12.05 2.46
N THR A 113 3.48 11.47 1.71
CA THR A 113 4.46 10.51 2.26
C THR A 113 5.30 11.14 3.37
N LEU A 114 5.77 12.38 3.21
CA LEU A 114 6.49 13.08 4.27
C LEU A 114 5.62 13.41 5.49
N ALA A 115 4.31 13.60 5.31
CA ALA A 115 3.40 13.89 6.40
C ALA A 115 3.06 12.62 7.20
N ASP A 116 3.05 11.47 6.51
CA ASP A 116 2.77 10.16 7.08
C ASP A 116 4.00 9.57 7.79
N ASP A 117 5.17 9.58 7.13
CA ASP A 117 6.38 8.90 7.61
C ASP A 117 7.21 9.73 8.62
N LEU A 118 6.92 11.03 8.77
CA LEU A 118 7.64 11.88 9.72
C LEU A 118 6.84 12.09 11.00
N ASP A 119 7.55 12.08 12.11
CA ASP A 119 7.05 12.55 13.39
C ASP A 119 7.17 14.07 13.53
N GLU A 120 6.45 14.64 14.50
CA GLU A 120 6.55 16.05 14.89
C GLU A 120 6.39 17.06 13.73
N VAL A 121 5.58 16.69 12.72
CA VAL A 121 5.42 17.43 11.47
C VAL A 121 5.01 18.88 11.71
N ARG A 122 5.70 19.79 11.01
CA ARG A 122 5.31 21.19 10.86
C ARG A 122 5.05 21.47 9.40
N PHE A 123 3.78 21.74 9.10
CA PHE A 123 3.35 22.16 7.79
C PHE A 123 3.67 23.63 7.54
N HIS A 124 3.93 23.93 6.28
CA HIS A 124 3.93 25.27 5.71
C HIS A 124 2.53 25.87 5.83
N ARG A 125 2.43 27.20 5.70
CA ARG A 125 1.16 27.95 5.82
C ARG A 125 0.08 27.58 4.80
N ASP A 126 0.40 26.79 3.77
CA ASP A 126 -0.58 26.27 2.81
C ASP A 126 -1.32 25.03 3.32
N GLY A 127 -0.91 24.47 4.47
CA GLY A 127 -1.56 23.33 5.08
C GLY A 127 -1.16 21.97 4.50
N CYS A 128 -0.22 21.94 3.56
CA CYS A 128 0.14 20.74 2.83
C CYS A 128 1.63 20.44 2.86
N ARG A 129 2.44 21.45 2.50
CA ARG A 129 3.87 21.24 2.34
C ARG A 129 4.52 21.00 3.70
N VAL A 130 5.27 19.92 3.85
CA VAL A 130 6.03 19.65 5.06
C VAL A 130 7.29 20.52 5.08
N ASP A 131 7.41 21.37 6.10
CA ASP A 131 8.57 22.25 6.34
C ASP A 131 9.55 21.64 7.32
N ARG A 132 9.08 20.86 8.31
CA ARG A 132 9.91 20.15 9.29
C ARG A 132 9.24 18.87 9.75
N GLY A 133 10.03 17.93 10.24
CA GLY A 133 9.59 16.71 10.90
C GLY A 133 10.82 15.93 11.40
N VAL A 134 10.59 14.77 11.98
CA VAL A 134 11.64 13.86 12.42
C VAL A 134 11.42 12.51 11.76
N LEU A 135 12.41 12.03 11.02
CA LEU A 135 12.40 10.71 10.41
C LEU A 135 13.10 9.74 11.34
N ASP A 136 12.39 8.70 11.80
CA ASP A 136 13.03 7.48 12.29
C ASP A 136 13.11 6.52 11.11
N ASP A 137 14.23 6.56 10.36
CA ASP A 137 14.33 5.90 9.07
C ASP A 137 14.39 4.38 9.22
N PRO A 138 13.39 3.64 8.74
CA PRO A 138 13.37 2.19 8.88
C PRO A 138 14.47 1.51 8.09
N TYR A 139 14.98 2.11 7.01
CA TYR A 139 16.03 1.47 6.19
C TYR A 139 17.40 1.52 6.85
N SER A 140 17.82 2.67 7.35
CA SER A 140 19.14 2.86 7.98
C SER A 140 19.15 2.66 9.49
N GLY A 141 17.98 2.76 10.15
CA GLY A 141 17.88 2.84 11.61
C GLY A 141 18.31 4.21 12.17
N GLU A 142 18.57 5.20 11.32
CA GLU A 142 18.96 6.55 11.73
C GLU A 142 17.74 7.39 12.11
N ARG A 143 17.91 8.25 13.13
CA ARG A 143 16.96 9.34 13.42
C ARG A 143 17.48 10.65 12.83
N VAL A 144 16.71 11.27 11.93
CA VAL A 144 17.10 12.47 11.18
C VAL A 144 16.07 13.58 11.35
N GLU A 145 16.52 14.79 11.74
CA GLU A 145 15.67 15.97 11.71
C GLU A 145 15.52 16.50 10.28
N PHE A 146 14.32 16.39 9.73
CA PHE A 146 13.99 17.00 8.45
C PHE A 146 13.72 18.49 8.64
N THR A 147 14.40 19.31 7.85
CA THR A 147 14.04 20.71 7.63
C THR A 147 14.03 20.99 6.13
N ARG A 148 13.00 21.63 5.62
CA ARG A 148 12.96 22.03 4.21
C ARG A 148 14.00 23.12 3.95
N GLY A 149 14.86 22.90 2.96
CA GLY A 149 15.95 23.81 2.61
C GLY A 149 17.20 23.08 2.14
N GLN A 150 18.21 23.89 1.79
CA GLN A 150 19.54 23.41 1.40
C GLN A 150 20.15 22.53 2.49
N GLY A 151 20.70 21.38 2.11
CA GLY A 151 21.29 20.41 3.02
C GLY A 151 20.32 19.28 3.42
N THR A 152 19.26 19.58 4.15
CA THR A 152 18.38 18.57 4.75
C THR A 152 17.28 18.03 3.82
N SER A 153 16.90 18.76 2.77
CA SER A 153 15.92 18.23 1.78
C SER A 153 16.48 17.15 0.87
N GLU A 154 17.81 17.09 0.71
CA GLU A 154 18.49 16.00 -0.01
C GLU A 154 18.79 14.82 0.92
N LEU A 155 18.87 15.07 2.24
CA LEU A 155 19.03 14.03 3.25
C LEU A 155 17.80 13.15 3.41
N VAL A 156 16.58 13.66 3.18
CA VAL A 156 15.35 12.86 3.20
C VAL A 156 14.74 12.78 1.80
N GLN A 157 14.79 11.58 1.23
CA GLN A 157 14.24 11.24 -0.07
C GLN A 157 12.97 10.40 0.11
N ILE A 158 12.18 10.26 -0.96
CA ILE A 158 11.10 9.28 -1.01
C ILE A 158 11.57 8.17 -1.94
N ASP A 159 11.77 6.98 -1.39
CA ASP A 159 12.07 5.76 -2.14
C ASP A 159 10.79 5.16 -2.70
N HIS A 160 10.95 4.46 -3.83
CA HIS A 160 9.98 3.49 -4.32
C HIS A 160 10.39 2.11 -3.83
N VAL A 161 9.68 1.55 -2.85
CA VAL A 161 10.02 0.27 -2.19
C VAL A 161 10.33 -0.80 -3.23
N VAL A 162 9.44 -0.99 -4.21
CA VAL A 162 9.77 -1.60 -5.51
C VAL A 162 10.21 -0.49 -6.46
N ALA A 163 11.50 -0.42 -6.74
CA ALA A 163 12.06 0.62 -7.60
C ALA A 163 11.38 0.62 -8.99
N LEU A 164 11.03 1.79 -9.53
CA LEU A 164 10.27 1.86 -10.79
C LEU A 164 10.95 1.18 -11.99
N TYR A 165 12.30 1.17 -12.01
CA TYR A 165 13.03 0.44 -13.04
C TYR A 165 12.98 -1.09 -12.82
N ASN A 166 13.00 -1.56 -11.57
CA ASN A 166 12.74 -2.97 -11.28
C ASN A 166 11.31 -3.34 -11.70
N ALA A 167 10.31 -2.57 -11.28
CA ALA A 167 8.92 -2.79 -11.63
C ALA A 167 8.71 -2.85 -13.16
N TRP A 168 9.34 -1.93 -13.92
CA TRP A 168 9.31 -1.95 -15.39
C TRP A 168 9.78 -3.28 -15.96
N ARG A 169 10.90 -3.79 -15.44
CA ARG A 169 11.52 -5.04 -15.88
C ARG A 169 10.83 -6.30 -15.36
N THR A 170 9.90 -6.13 -14.43
CA THR A 170 9.14 -7.23 -13.82
C THR A 170 7.63 -7.07 -13.98
N GLY A 171 7.16 -6.37 -15.03
CA GLY A 171 5.77 -6.41 -15.48
C GLY A 171 5.07 -5.07 -15.65
N ALA A 172 5.59 -3.98 -15.09
CA ALA A 172 4.92 -2.69 -15.20
C ALA A 172 4.87 -2.16 -16.65
N GLN A 173 5.72 -2.66 -17.56
CA GLN A 173 5.62 -2.37 -18.99
C GLN A 173 4.32 -2.89 -19.65
N GLU A 174 3.66 -3.87 -19.02
CA GLU A 174 2.38 -4.44 -19.50
C GLU A 174 1.16 -3.68 -18.98
N LEU A 175 1.34 -2.85 -17.95
CA LEU A 175 0.29 -2.01 -17.37
C LEU A 175 -0.11 -0.86 -18.31
N GLY A 176 -1.30 -0.31 -18.09
CA GLY A 176 -1.68 0.99 -18.61
C GLY A 176 -0.77 2.10 -18.09
N PHE A 177 -0.75 3.25 -18.79
CA PHE A 177 0.00 4.41 -18.31
C PHE A 177 -0.52 4.91 -16.96
N ASP A 178 -1.85 5.00 -16.79
CA ASP A 178 -2.45 5.48 -15.54
C ASP A 178 -2.14 4.52 -14.37
N GLU A 179 -2.20 3.20 -14.58
CA GLU A 179 -1.81 2.19 -13.57
C GLU A 179 -0.32 2.30 -13.18
N ARG A 180 0.57 2.66 -14.12
CA ARG A 180 1.97 2.96 -13.79
C ARG A 180 2.09 4.24 -12.97
N VAL A 181 1.31 5.28 -13.28
CA VAL A 181 1.29 6.51 -12.48
C VAL A 181 0.79 6.20 -11.07
N GLU A 182 -0.24 5.37 -10.92
CA GLU A 182 -0.74 4.87 -9.64
C GLU A 182 0.37 4.12 -8.88
N LEU A 183 1.03 3.13 -9.50
CA LEU A 183 2.17 2.41 -8.89
C LEU A 183 3.30 3.33 -8.42
N ALA A 184 3.57 4.41 -9.15
CA ALA A 184 4.61 5.38 -8.79
C ALA A 184 4.19 6.34 -7.66
N ASN A 185 2.91 6.36 -7.30
CA ASN A 185 2.32 7.30 -6.35
C ASN A 185 1.58 6.58 -5.20
N ASP A 186 1.58 5.25 -5.20
CA ASP A 186 0.93 4.43 -4.18
C ASP A 186 1.69 4.49 -2.84
N PRO A 187 1.04 4.90 -1.73
CA PRO A 187 1.64 4.87 -0.40
C PRO A 187 2.26 3.51 -0.05
N LEU A 188 1.68 2.38 -0.50
CA LEU A 188 2.26 1.06 -0.27
C LEU A 188 3.65 0.92 -0.91
N ASN A 189 3.93 1.64 -2.00
CA ASN A 189 5.20 1.65 -2.69
C ASN A 189 6.09 2.85 -2.34
N LEU A 190 5.68 3.78 -1.46
CA LEU A 190 6.44 4.99 -1.14
C LEU A 190 6.92 5.03 0.31
N GLN A 191 8.18 5.40 0.53
CA GLN A 191 8.70 5.55 1.89
C GLN A 191 9.74 6.66 1.98
N ALA A 192 9.62 7.52 2.99
CA ALA A 192 10.65 8.47 3.37
C ALA A 192 11.87 7.72 3.94
N THR A 193 13.05 8.05 3.43
CA THR A 193 14.30 7.42 3.87
C THR A 193 15.48 8.37 3.71
N VAL A 194 16.63 8.03 4.31
CA VAL A 194 17.83 8.85 4.16
C VAL A 194 18.39 8.76 2.72
N GLY A 195 18.90 9.86 2.19
CA GLY A 195 19.28 9.92 0.77
C GLY A 195 20.36 8.91 0.37
N TRP A 196 21.35 8.68 1.24
CA TRP A 196 22.45 7.77 0.94
C TRP A 196 22.00 6.30 0.84
N VAL A 197 21.02 5.88 1.64
CA VAL A 197 20.54 4.48 1.64
C VAL A 197 19.66 4.23 0.42
N ASN A 198 18.90 5.23 -0.02
CA ASN A 198 18.17 5.18 -1.28
C ASN A 198 19.12 5.12 -2.49
N ASP A 199 20.20 5.91 -2.47
CA ASP A 199 21.23 5.87 -3.51
C ASP A 199 21.94 4.51 -3.56
N ASP A 200 22.21 3.90 -2.40
CA ASP A 200 22.81 2.56 -2.28
C ASP A 200 21.87 1.45 -2.82
N LYS A 201 20.57 1.54 -2.53
CA LYS A 201 19.53 0.65 -3.07
C LYS A 201 19.44 0.74 -4.59
N GLY A 202 19.31 1.96 -5.13
CA GLY A 202 19.16 2.19 -6.56
C GLY A 202 17.95 1.47 -7.16
N SER A 203 18.17 0.55 -8.11
CA SER A 203 17.11 -0.25 -8.77
C SER A 203 17.22 -1.75 -8.48
N GLN A 204 17.90 -2.10 -7.40
CA GLN A 204 18.09 -3.47 -6.96
C GLN A 204 16.79 -4.06 -6.40
N ASP A 205 16.62 -5.38 -6.54
CA ASP A 205 15.55 -6.11 -5.86
C ASP A 205 16.04 -6.75 -4.56
N ALA A 206 15.15 -7.45 -3.86
CA ALA A 206 15.43 -8.12 -2.59
C ALA A 206 16.59 -9.12 -2.65
N SER A 207 16.95 -9.66 -3.83
CA SER A 207 18.09 -10.58 -3.97
C SER A 207 19.45 -9.87 -4.00
N GLN A 208 19.45 -8.58 -4.31
CA GLN A 208 20.65 -7.78 -4.50
C GLN A 208 20.85 -6.78 -3.37
N TRP A 209 19.77 -6.34 -2.73
CA TRP A 209 19.80 -5.33 -1.69
C TRP A 209 18.68 -5.55 -0.66
N LEU A 210 19.07 -5.49 0.61
CA LEU A 210 18.18 -5.36 1.75
C LEU A 210 18.62 -4.15 2.58
N PRO A 211 17.71 -3.49 3.32
CA PRO A 211 18.08 -2.35 4.12
C PRO A 211 19.18 -2.67 5.15
N PRO A 212 20.12 -1.74 5.44
CA PRO A 212 21.13 -1.95 6.47
C PRO A 212 20.57 -2.27 7.85
N ASN A 213 19.38 -1.78 8.18
CA ASN A 213 18.66 -2.12 9.40
C ASN A 213 17.99 -3.50 9.29
N GLU A 214 18.63 -4.53 9.83
CA GLU A 214 18.17 -5.93 9.80
C GLU A 214 16.78 -6.12 10.44
N ALA A 215 16.43 -5.34 11.47
CA ALA A 215 15.13 -5.44 12.13
C ALA A 215 13.95 -5.12 11.18
N TYR A 216 14.21 -4.41 10.08
CA TYR A 216 13.21 -4.01 9.10
C TYR A 216 13.08 -4.97 7.90
N HIS A 217 13.91 -6.02 7.81
CA HIS A 217 13.94 -6.91 6.62
C HIS A 217 12.60 -7.58 6.34
N CYS A 218 11.91 -8.07 7.37
CA CYS A 218 10.60 -8.73 7.22
C CYS A 218 9.56 -7.78 6.65
N THR A 219 9.45 -6.57 7.21
CA THR A 219 8.53 -5.54 6.73
C THR A 219 8.87 -5.11 5.31
N TYR A 220 10.15 -4.88 5.00
CA TYR A 220 10.59 -4.51 3.66
C TYR A 220 10.23 -5.56 2.60
N VAL A 221 10.50 -6.84 2.87
CA VAL A 221 10.19 -7.94 1.95
C VAL A 221 8.67 -8.11 1.80
N ALA A 222 7.93 -8.10 2.90
CA ALA A 222 6.46 -8.17 2.87
C ALA A 222 5.85 -7.03 2.04
N ARG A 223 6.38 -5.82 2.19
CA ARG A 223 5.93 -4.64 1.43
C ARG A 223 6.23 -4.76 -0.06
N GLN A 224 7.41 -5.25 -0.46
CA GLN A 224 7.70 -5.54 -1.86
C GLN A 224 6.76 -6.60 -2.46
N ILE A 225 6.45 -7.66 -1.70
CA ILE A 225 5.49 -8.69 -2.11
C ILE A 225 4.10 -8.08 -2.30
N ALA A 226 3.64 -7.26 -1.35
CA ALA A 226 2.34 -6.61 -1.41
C ALA A 226 2.23 -5.70 -2.65
N VAL A 227 3.24 -4.86 -2.92
CA VAL A 227 3.28 -4.03 -4.13
C VAL A 227 3.23 -4.89 -5.40
N LYS A 228 4.09 -5.92 -5.49
CA LYS A 228 4.13 -6.77 -6.69
C LYS A 228 2.80 -7.48 -6.93
N ALA A 229 2.18 -8.00 -5.89
CA ALA A 229 0.87 -8.63 -5.98
C ALA A 229 -0.24 -7.64 -6.39
N SER A 230 -0.27 -6.42 -5.81
CA SER A 230 -1.27 -5.40 -6.12
C SER A 230 -1.26 -4.97 -7.59
N TYR A 231 -0.08 -4.94 -8.21
CA TYR A 231 0.10 -4.48 -9.60
C TYR A 231 0.36 -5.61 -10.59
N GLY A 232 0.18 -6.88 -10.19
CA GLY A 232 0.39 -8.03 -11.07
C GLY A 232 1.82 -8.15 -11.62
N LEU A 233 2.81 -7.65 -10.86
CA LEU A 233 4.23 -7.76 -11.20
C LEU A 233 4.73 -9.16 -10.82
N TRP A 234 5.78 -9.64 -11.49
CA TRP A 234 6.45 -10.88 -11.13
C TRP A 234 7.70 -10.65 -10.26
N VAL A 235 8.19 -11.73 -9.67
CA VAL A 235 9.51 -11.80 -9.04
C VAL A 235 10.46 -12.61 -9.92
N THR A 236 11.75 -12.31 -9.84
CA THR A 236 12.77 -13.17 -10.45
C THR A 236 12.99 -14.43 -9.62
N PRO A 237 13.53 -15.53 -10.17
CA PRO A 237 13.86 -16.70 -9.36
C PRO A 237 14.77 -16.38 -8.16
N ALA A 238 15.79 -15.53 -8.37
CA ALA A 238 16.69 -15.12 -7.29
C ALA A 238 15.99 -14.22 -6.25
N GLU A 239 15.05 -13.38 -6.70
CA GLU A 239 14.24 -12.53 -5.82
C GLU A 239 13.26 -13.35 -4.97
N ASP A 240 12.56 -14.31 -5.56
CA ASP A 240 11.68 -15.25 -4.83
C ASP A 240 12.47 -16.02 -3.76
N ASP A 241 13.63 -16.60 -4.13
CA ASP A 241 14.49 -17.32 -3.20
C ASP A 241 14.93 -16.42 -2.02
N ALA A 242 15.39 -15.19 -2.31
CA ALA A 242 15.84 -14.25 -1.30
C ALA A 242 14.70 -13.79 -0.38
N MET A 243 13.52 -13.52 -0.94
CA MET A 243 12.33 -13.16 -0.15
C MET A 243 11.96 -14.30 0.79
N ARG A 244 11.94 -15.55 0.32
CA ARG A 244 11.65 -16.72 1.15
C ARG A 244 12.71 -16.93 2.25
N GLU A 245 13.98 -16.71 1.95
CA GLU A 245 15.06 -16.81 2.93
C GLU A 245 14.89 -15.79 4.07
N VAL A 246 14.59 -14.53 3.73
CA VAL A 246 14.30 -13.49 4.74
C VAL A 246 13.09 -13.88 5.57
N LEU A 247 11.97 -14.22 4.92
CA LEU A 247 10.72 -14.55 5.61
C LEU A 247 10.84 -15.77 6.53
N ALA A 248 11.69 -16.74 6.21
CA ALA A 248 11.97 -17.89 7.06
C ALA A 248 12.67 -17.55 8.39
N THR A 249 13.24 -16.35 8.51
CA THR A 249 13.94 -15.87 9.73
C THR A 249 13.10 -14.93 10.61
N CYS A 250 11.94 -14.50 10.12
CA CYS A 250 11.03 -13.58 10.81
C CYS A 250 10.35 -14.28 12.00
N GLN A 251 10.69 -13.90 13.23
CA GLN A 251 10.21 -14.58 14.43
C GLN A 251 10.16 -13.71 15.66
#